data_AF-A0A7U5YAA1-F1
#
_entry.id   AF-A0A7U5YAA1-F1
#
_cell.length_a   1.000
_cell.length_b   1.000
_cell.length_c   1.000
_cell.angle_alpha   90.00
_cell.angle_beta   90.00
_cell.angle_gamma   90.00
#
_symmetry.space_group_name_H-M   'P 1'
#
loop_
_entity.id
_entity.type
_entity.pdbx_description
1 polymer ?
#
loop_
_entity_poly.entity_id
_entity_poly.type
_entity_poly.pdbx_seq_one_letter_code
_entity_poly.pdbx_strand_id
1 'polypeptide(L)'
;MALNGYKEVLAFAWAYNQENLLAAPVLALLLGLLTFYLRGRSGSPRSELARAMAAREFIPHLQPVMDKQGRLRGCEVLMRWRHPTQGMIAPNHFIPLAEECGYIVPMTRQLMAQTRDYLVGVANRLPPAFTSPSMSAPSTSKIRTSSPSAATFFTPSRARICAWCSR
;
A
#
# COMPACT_ATOMS: atom_id res chain seq x y z
N MET A 1 -62.53 -12.53 -35.14
CA MET A 1 -61.47 -13.07 -36.02
C MET A 1 -60.07 -12.54 -35.68
N ALA A 2 -59.89 -11.24 -35.43
CA ALA A 2 -58.61 -10.67 -34.97
C ALA A 2 -58.10 -11.24 -33.61
N LEU A 3 -59.02 -11.80 -32.81
CA LEU A 3 -58.73 -12.33 -31.48
C LEU A 3 -57.86 -13.62 -31.45
N ASN A 4 -57.78 -14.34 -32.58
CA ASN A 4 -57.02 -15.59 -32.67
C ASN A 4 -55.59 -15.34 -33.17
N GLY A 5 -55.38 -14.34 -34.03
CA GLY A 5 -54.07 -14.04 -34.61
C GLY A 5 -53.03 -13.64 -33.55
N TYR A 6 -53.39 -12.83 -32.56
CA TYR A 6 -52.42 -12.47 -31.51
C TYR A 6 -52.13 -13.61 -30.53
N LYS A 7 -53.04 -14.57 -30.35
CA LYS A 7 -52.77 -15.74 -29.49
C LYS A 7 -51.73 -16.64 -30.14
N GLU A 8 -51.81 -16.80 -31.46
CA GLU A 8 -50.83 -17.59 -32.20
C GLU A 8 -49.47 -16.89 -32.30
N VAL A 9 -49.44 -15.56 -32.50
CA VAL A 9 -48.19 -14.78 -32.45
C VAL A 9 -47.54 -14.86 -31.06
N LEU A 10 -48.33 -14.76 -29.98
CA LEU A 10 -47.82 -14.91 -28.62
C LEU A 10 -47.36 -16.34 -28.35
N ALA A 11 -48.06 -17.37 -28.81
CA ALA A 11 -47.65 -18.77 -28.65
C ALA A 11 -46.34 -19.06 -29.40
N PHE A 12 -46.17 -18.52 -30.61
CA PHE A 12 -44.94 -18.62 -31.38
C PHE A 12 -43.78 -17.87 -30.70
N ALA A 13 -44.02 -16.65 -30.21
CA ALA A 13 -43.03 -15.88 -29.46
C ALA A 13 -42.64 -16.56 -28.14
N TRP A 14 -43.59 -17.23 -27.47
CA TRP A 14 -43.34 -17.99 -26.24
C TRP A 14 -42.49 -19.23 -26.53
N ALA A 15 -42.83 -20.01 -27.55
CA ALA A 15 -42.06 -21.19 -27.98
C ALA A 15 -40.65 -20.84 -28.48
N TYR A 16 -40.49 -19.70 -29.16
CA TYR A 16 -39.21 -19.23 -29.69
C TYR A 16 -38.28 -18.67 -28.59
N ASN A 17 -38.82 -18.12 -27.51
CA ASN A 17 -38.06 -17.40 -26.47
C ASN A 17 -38.04 -18.11 -25.10
N GLN A 18 -38.57 -19.33 -25.01
CA GLN A 18 -38.69 -20.08 -23.76
C GLN A 18 -37.34 -20.36 -23.09
N GLU A 19 -36.31 -20.67 -23.89
CA GLU A 19 -34.94 -20.92 -23.41
C GLU A 19 -34.28 -19.65 -22.85
N ASN A 20 -34.51 -18.50 -23.48
CA ASN A 20 -33.92 -17.23 -23.06
C ASN A 20 -34.62 -16.64 -21.83
N LEU A 21 -35.90 -16.94 -21.62
CA LEU A 21 -36.69 -16.38 -20.52
C LEU A 21 -36.15 -16.78 -19.14
N LEU A 22 -35.58 -17.98 -19.04
CA LEU A 22 -34.93 -18.49 -17.82
C LEU A 22 -33.40 -18.36 -17.88
N ALA A 23 -32.78 -18.55 -19.04
CA ALA A 23 -31.32 -18.44 -19.16
C ALA A 23 -30.81 -17.02 -18.87
N ALA A 24 -31.51 -15.98 -19.33
CA ALA A 24 -31.09 -14.59 -19.12
C ALA A 24 -31.03 -14.17 -17.63
N PRO A 25 -32.06 -14.39 -16.79
CA PRO A 25 -31.98 -14.04 -15.36
C PRO A 25 -30.99 -14.92 -14.60
N VAL A 26 -30.86 -16.20 -14.95
CA VAL A 26 -29.86 -17.09 -14.34
C VAL A 26 -28.44 -16.61 -14.67
N LEU A 27 -28.16 -16.28 -15.93
CA LEU A 27 -26.88 -15.73 -16.35
C LEU A 27 -26.60 -14.39 -15.66
N ALA A 28 -27.61 -13.52 -15.53
CA ALA A 28 -27.49 -12.26 -14.80
C ALA A 28 -27.19 -12.48 -13.31
N LEU A 29 -27.83 -13.47 -12.67
CA LEU A 29 -27.54 -13.87 -11.29
C LEU A 29 -26.13 -14.44 -11.13
N LEU A 30 -25.70 -15.31 -12.04
CA LEU A 30 -24.34 -15.89 -12.01
C LEU A 30 -23.29 -14.81 -12.20
N LEU A 31 -23.46 -13.89 -13.16
CA LEU A 31 -22.57 -12.75 -13.36
C LEU A 31 -22.61 -11.78 -12.18
N GLY A 32 -23.79 -11.54 -11.59
CA GLY A 32 -23.96 -10.72 -10.39
C GLY A 32 -23.23 -11.31 -9.19
N LEU A 33 -23.39 -12.62 -8.94
CA LEU A 33 -22.69 -13.34 -7.88
C LEU A 33 -21.20 -13.43 -8.13
N LEU A 34 -20.77 -13.64 -9.38
CA LEU A 34 -19.36 -13.67 -9.76
C LEU A 34 -18.71 -12.31 -9.52
N THR A 35 -19.31 -11.23 -10.02
CA THR A 35 -18.80 -9.87 -9.79
C THR A 35 -18.82 -9.48 -8.32
N PHE A 36 -19.85 -9.88 -7.56
CA PHE A 36 -19.91 -9.71 -6.11
C PHE A 36 -18.83 -10.50 -5.38
N TYR A 37 -18.57 -11.75 -5.77
CA TYR A 37 -17.53 -12.58 -5.17
C TYR A 37 -16.12 -12.06 -5.48
N LEU A 38 -15.91 -11.55 -6.69
CA LEU A 38 -14.66 -10.91 -7.10
C LEU A 38 -14.45 -9.54 -6.41
N ARG A 39 -15.51 -8.76 -6.15
CA ARG A 39 -15.44 -7.47 -5.43
C ARG A 39 -15.43 -7.61 -3.91
N GLY A 40 -16.07 -8.66 -3.37
CA GLY A 40 -16.34 -8.86 -1.94
C GLY A 40 -15.15 -9.34 -1.13
N ARG A 41 -13.97 -9.48 -1.73
CA ARG A 41 -12.72 -9.80 -1.02
C ARG A 41 -12.15 -8.57 -0.30
N SER A 42 -12.98 -7.85 0.44
CA SER A 42 -12.51 -6.85 1.40
C SER A 42 -11.98 -7.60 2.62
N GLY A 43 -10.68 -7.94 2.57
CA GLY A 43 -10.01 -8.52 3.73
C GLY A 43 -10.08 -7.57 4.93
N SER A 44 -9.98 -8.14 6.14
CA SER A 44 -9.75 -7.35 7.34
C SER A 44 -8.60 -6.33 7.13
N PRO A 45 -8.63 -5.13 7.74
CA PRO A 45 -7.54 -4.15 7.60
C PRO A 45 -6.15 -4.71 7.90
N ARG A 46 -6.08 -5.66 8.85
CA ARG A 46 -4.85 -6.41 9.17
C ARG A 46 -4.38 -7.28 8.01
N SER A 47 -5.27 -8.05 7.40
CA SER A 47 -4.94 -8.86 6.22
C SER A 47 -4.57 -8.00 5.02
N GLU A 48 -5.15 -6.80 4.90
CA GLU A 48 -4.81 -5.85 3.85
C GLU A 48 -3.38 -5.30 4.01
N LEU A 49 -2.97 -4.95 5.23
CA LEU A 49 -1.57 -4.59 5.52
C LEU A 49 -0.60 -5.72 5.21
N ALA A 50 -0.93 -6.96 5.60
CA ALA A 50 -0.12 -8.12 5.32
C ALA A 50 0.00 -8.38 3.80
N ARG A 51 -1.11 -8.28 3.06
CA ARG A 51 -1.15 -8.36 1.60
C ARG A 51 -0.28 -7.28 0.96
N ALA A 52 -0.44 -6.03 1.38
CA ALA A 52 0.33 -4.89 0.87
C ALA A 52 1.84 -5.05 1.12
N MET A 53 2.23 -5.61 2.27
CA MET A 53 3.61 -5.90 2.60
C MET A 53 4.20 -6.95 1.65
N ALA A 54 3.48 -8.06 1.47
CA ALA A 54 3.87 -9.13 0.54
C ALA A 54 3.95 -8.65 -0.92
N ALA A 55 3.02 -7.78 -1.33
CA ALA A 55 2.99 -7.17 -2.66
C ALA A 55 4.01 -6.01 -2.86
N ARG A 56 4.84 -5.70 -1.85
CA ARG A 56 5.81 -4.59 -1.85
C ARG A 56 5.20 -3.23 -2.23
N GLU A 57 4.00 -2.95 -1.72
CA GLU A 57 3.27 -1.71 -1.98
C GLU A 57 3.75 -0.52 -1.12
N PHE A 58 4.51 -0.79 -0.06
CA PHE A 58 5.19 0.24 0.71
C PHE A 58 6.48 0.66 0.00
N ILE A 59 6.58 1.94 -0.32
CA ILE A 59 7.68 2.54 -1.08
C ILE A 59 8.36 3.67 -0.28
N PRO A 60 9.69 3.82 -0.41
CA PRO A 60 10.41 4.91 0.22
C PRO A 60 10.31 6.19 -0.60
N HIS A 61 9.98 7.30 0.07
CA HIS A 61 10.10 8.65 -0.49
C HIS A 61 11.23 9.38 0.23
N LEU A 62 12.14 10.00 -0.50
CA LEU A 62 13.27 10.75 0.04
C LEU A 62 12.92 12.24 0.09
N GLN A 63 12.85 12.81 1.29
CA GLN A 63 12.67 14.25 1.47
C GLN A 63 14.03 14.89 1.80
N PRO A 64 14.53 15.84 0.99
CA PRO A 64 15.83 16.47 1.24
C PRO A 64 15.80 17.33 2.50
N VAL A 65 16.87 17.26 3.28
CA VAL A 65 17.11 18.09 4.46
C VAL A 65 18.19 19.10 4.11
N MET A 66 17.82 20.38 4.09
CA MET A 66 18.72 21.50 3.81
C MET A 66 19.18 22.15 5.12
N ASP A 67 20.41 22.65 5.17
CA ASP A 67 20.85 23.53 6.25
C ASP A 67 20.29 24.96 6.10
N LYS A 68 20.60 25.83 7.08
CA LYS A 68 20.18 27.25 7.07
C LYS A 68 20.77 28.03 5.88
N GLN A 69 21.81 27.50 5.26
CA GLN A 69 22.54 28.06 4.13
C GLN A 69 22.08 27.44 2.79
N GLY A 70 21.03 26.60 2.80
CA GLY A 70 20.48 25.96 1.62
C GLY A 70 21.28 24.77 1.08
N ARG A 71 22.29 24.28 1.82
CA ARG A 71 23.09 23.13 1.41
C ARG A 71 22.42 21.83 1.84
N LEU A 72 22.44 20.85 0.95
CA LEU A 72 21.90 19.51 1.23
C LEU A 72 22.76 18.81 2.29
N ARG A 73 22.15 18.52 3.45
CA ARG A 73 22.78 17.75 4.53
C ARG A 73 22.46 16.26 4.47
N GLY A 74 21.33 15.89 3.91
CA GLY A 74 20.87 14.50 3.87
C GLY A 74 19.44 14.38 3.36
N CYS A 75 18.82 13.23 3.60
CA CYS A 75 17.40 13.04 3.33
C CYS A 75 16.70 12.21 4.42
N GLU A 76 15.45 12.56 4.71
CA GLU A 76 14.55 11.72 5.48
C GLU A 76 13.87 10.71 4.54
N VAL A 77 13.78 9.45 4.95
CA VAL A 77 12.92 8.46 4.28
C VAL A 77 11.54 8.52 4.91
N LEU A 78 10.55 8.64 4.05
CA LEU A 78 9.15 8.62 4.41
C LEU A 78 8.52 7.38 3.79
N MET A 79 7.87 6.57 4.62
CA MET A 79 7.08 5.44 4.13
C MET A 79 5.81 5.95 3.47
N ARG A 80 5.56 5.53 2.23
CA ARG A 80 4.29 5.75 1.53
C ARG A 80 3.71 4.43 1.09
N TRP A 81 2.39 4.32 1.14
CA TRP A 81 1.70 3.13 0.64
C TRP A 81 1.08 3.46 -0.72
N ARG A 82 1.57 2.79 -1.77
CA ARG A 82 1.00 2.85 -3.11
C ARG A 82 -0.04 1.75 -3.27
N HIS A 83 -1.28 2.05 -2.88
CA HIS A 83 -2.40 1.14 -2.96
C HIS A 83 -2.91 1.03 -4.41
N PRO A 84 -3.23 -0.18 -4.93
CA PRO A 84 -3.64 -0.38 -6.32
C PRO A 84 -4.94 0.37 -6.69
N THR A 85 -5.92 0.41 -5.79
CA THR A 85 -7.21 1.09 -6.01
C THR A 85 -7.30 2.50 -5.43
N GLN A 86 -6.77 2.74 -4.22
CA GLN A 86 -6.85 4.03 -3.52
C GLN A 86 -5.71 5.01 -3.88
N GLY A 87 -4.69 4.55 -4.61
CA GLY A 87 -3.53 5.36 -4.93
C GLY A 87 -2.59 5.56 -3.73
N MET A 88 -2.02 6.77 -3.61
CA MET A 88 -1.02 7.07 -2.59
C MET A 88 -1.67 7.40 -1.24
N ILE A 89 -1.51 6.51 -0.27
CA ILE A 89 -2.03 6.66 1.09
C ILE A 89 -0.95 7.25 2.00
N ALA A 90 -1.33 8.26 2.79
CA ALA A 90 -0.44 8.89 3.77
C ALA A 90 -0.19 7.99 5.00
N PRO A 91 1.00 8.06 5.62
CA PRO A 91 1.38 7.24 6.77
C PRO A 91 0.39 7.30 7.93
N ASN A 92 -0.26 8.45 8.15
CA ASN A 92 -1.18 8.67 9.27
C ASN A 92 -2.38 7.72 9.25
N HIS A 93 -2.74 7.18 8.08
CA HIS A 93 -3.87 6.27 7.95
C HIS A 93 -3.52 4.81 8.26
N PHE A 94 -2.26 4.40 8.09
CA PHE A 94 -1.88 2.99 8.17
C PHE A 94 -0.84 2.68 9.23
N ILE A 95 -0.07 3.67 9.70
CA ILE A 95 0.95 3.49 10.73
C ILE A 95 0.34 3.09 12.08
N PRO A 96 -0.73 3.74 12.60
CA PRO A 96 -1.36 3.31 13.85
C PRO A 96 -1.82 1.85 13.79
N LEU A 97 -2.46 1.46 12.68
CA LEU A 97 -2.89 0.09 12.46
C LEU A 97 -1.69 -0.89 12.37
N ALA A 98 -0.59 -0.48 11.73
CA ALA A 98 0.62 -1.29 11.64
C ALA A 98 1.31 -1.47 13.00
N GLU A 99 1.23 -0.47 13.89
CA GLU A 99 1.72 -0.55 15.27
C GLU A 99 0.86 -1.53 16.09
N GLU A 100 -0.47 -1.38 16.03
CA GLU A 100 -1.42 -2.29 16.71
C GLU A 100 -1.29 -3.74 16.25
N CYS A 101 -1.03 -3.96 14.95
CA CYS A 101 -0.85 -5.30 14.39
C CYS A 101 0.56 -5.87 14.60
N GLY A 102 1.53 -5.06 15.07
CA GLY A 102 2.94 -5.45 15.19
C GLY A 102 3.71 -5.51 13.86
N TYR A 103 3.15 -4.99 12.77
CA TYR A 103 3.77 -4.99 11.44
C TYR A 103 4.72 -3.81 11.19
N ILE A 104 4.77 -2.83 12.09
CA ILE A 104 5.62 -1.64 11.91
C ILE A 104 7.11 -1.97 11.75
N VAL A 105 7.62 -2.95 12.51
CA VAL A 105 9.02 -3.38 12.47
C VAL A 105 9.37 -4.09 11.15
N PRO A 106 8.64 -5.14 10.70
CA PRO A 106 8.95 -5.78 9.43
C PRO A 106 8.78 -4.84 8.23
N MET A 107 7.76 -3.96 8.24
CA MET A 107 7.59 -2.93 7.20
C MET A 107 8.78 -1.99 7.12
N THR A 108 9.26 -1.51 8.28
CA THR A 108 10.43 -0.63 8.36
C THR A 108 11.69 -1.31 7.85
N ARG A 109 11.92 -2.57 8.21
CA ARG A 109 13.06 -3.35 7.72
C ARG A 109 13.03 -3.48 6.20
N GLN A 110 11.87 -3.81 5.63
CA GLN A 110 11.69 -3.89 4.18
C GLN A 110 11.97 -2.54 3.49
N LEU A 111 11.46 -1.45 4.06
CA LEU A 111 11.67 -0.10 3.53
C LEU A 111 13.15 0.31 3.52
N MET A 112 13.88 -0.01 4.59
CA MET A 112 15.32 0.26 4.68
C MET A 112 16.11 -0.54 3.65
N ALA A 113 15.77 -1.82 3.46
CA ALA A 113 16.39 -2.64 2.42
C ALA A 113 16.15 -2.06 1.01
N GLN A 114 14.90 -1.69 0.70
CA GLN A 114 14.57 -1.02 -0.57
C GLN A 114 15.31 0.30 -0.75
N THR A 115 15.44 1.09 0.31
CA THR A 115 16.14 2.37 0.26
C THR A 115 17.63 2.19 0.02
N ARG A 116 18.26 1.23 0.71
CA ARG A 116 19.66 0.88 0.48
C ARG A 116 19.86 0.49 -0.98
N ASP A 117 19.04 -0.41 -1.51
CA ASP A 117 19.18 -0.90 -2.88
C ASP A 117 19.00 0.24 -3.90
N TYR A 118 18.06 1.17 -3.64
CA TYR A 118 17.89 2.39 -4.44
C TYR A 118 19.11 3.32 -4.38
N LEU A 119 19.65 3.56 -3.17
CA LEU A 119 20.78 4.47 -2.96
C LEU A 119 22.10 3.94 -3.52
N VAL A 120 22.32 2.62 -3.48
CA VAL A 120 23.52 2.00 -4.08
C VAL A 120 23.62 2.32 -5.57
N GLY A 121 22.50 2.29 -6.30
CA GLY A 121 22.49 2.61 -7.74
C GLY A 121 22.79 4.08 -8.06
N VAL A 122 22.54 4.99 -7.12
CA VAL A 122 22.77 6.43 -7.28
C VAL A 122 23.95 6.95 -6.46
N ALA A 123 24.71 6.07 -5.81
CA ALA A 123 25.77 6.44 -4.88
C ALA A 123 26.80 7.40 -5.50
N ASN A 124 27.12 7.21 -6.79
CA ASN A 124 28.07 8.04 -7.53
C ASN A 124 27.56 9.47 -7.84
N ARG A 125 26.26 9.73 -7.63
CA ARG A 125 25.62 11.04 -7.86
C ARG A 125 25.29 11.78 -6.57
N LEU A 126 25.53 11.17 -5.41
CA LEU A 126 25.26 11.78 -4.12
C LEU A 126 26.41 12.70 -3.72
N PRO A 127 26.13 13.91 -3.20
CA PRO A 127 27.18 14.81 -2.74
C PRO A 127 27.98 14.18 -1.59
N PRO A 128 29.26 14.55 -1.40
CA PRO A 128 30.15 13.95 -0.39
C PRO A 128 29.64 14.06 1.06
N ALA A 129 28.78 15.05 1.33
CA ALA A 129 28.11 15.20 2.62
C ALA A 129 27.21 14.00 2.97
N PHE A 130 26.73 13.26 1.96
CA PHE A 130 25.88 12.09 2.11
C PHE A 130 26.66 10.80 2.38
N THR A 131 27.97 10.79 2.06
CA THR A 131 28.86 9.62 2.18
C THR A 131 29.90 9.77 3.30
N SER A 132 29.85 10.87 4.06
CA SER A 132 30.84 11.17 5.11
C SER A 132 30.66 10.28 6.35
N PRO A 133 31.72 9.59 6.82
CA PRO A 133 31.66 8.65 7.95
C PRO A 133 31.69 9.34 9.33
N SER A 134 31.70 10.67 9.41
CA SER A 134 31.85 11.47 10.64
C SER A 134 30.65 11.36 11.61
N MET A 135 29.76 10.42 11.35
CA MET A 135 28.48 10.31 11.99
C MET A 135 28.36 8.82 12.36
N SER A 136 29.36 8.28 13.06
CA SER A 136 29.34 6.90 13.54
C SER A 136 28.12 6.66 14.44
N ALA A 137 27.46 5.52 14.21
CA ALA A 137 26.27 4.95 14.87
C ALA A 137 25.92 5.46 16.29
N PRO A 138 24.62 5.52 16.66
CA PRO A 138 24.28 5.46 18.07
C PRO A 138 24.81 4.12 18.60
N SER A 139 25.68 4.19 19.61
CA SER A 139 26.20 3.03 20.34
C SER A 139 25.07 2.02 20.60
N THR A 140 25.26 0.79 20.13
CA THR A 140 24.37 -0.38 20.29
C THR A 140 24.18 -0.82 21.75
N SER A 141 24.65 -0.03 22.73
CA SER A 141 24.50 -0.29 24.18
C SER A 141 23.15 0.12 24.78
N LYS A 142 22.23 0.72 24.01
CA LYS A 142 20.91 1.17 24.50
C LYS A 142 19.74 0.49 23.80
N ILE A 143 19.71 -0.84 23.81
CA ILE A 143 18.44 -1.57 23.82
C ILE A 143 18.11 -1.82 25.30
N ARG A 144 17.75 -0.77 26.02
CA ARG A 144 17.17 -0.89 27.36
C ARG A 144 15.72 -0.47 27.27
N THR A 145 14.86 -1.43 27.56
CA THR A 145 13.43 -1.29 27.81
C THR A 145 13.21 -0.31 28.97
N SER A 146 13.16 0.98 28.66
CA SER A 146 12.60 2.01 29.54
C SER A 146 12.41 3.27 28.71
N SER A 147 11.16 3.55 28.32
CA SER A 147 10.71 4.87 27.86
C SER A 147 11.03 5.93 28.93
N PRO A 148 11.09 7.26 28.63
CA PRO A 148 10.91 7.96 27.36
C PRO A 148 12.13 8.84 26.98
N SER A 149 12.15 9.38 25.76
CA SER A 149 13.08 10.44 25.32
C SER A 149 14.48 10.00 24.85
N ALA A 150 14.54 9.16 23.82
CA ALA A 150 15.71 9.04 22.95
C ALA A 150 15.26 8.87 21.48
N ALA A 151 14.96 10.02 20.86
CA ALA A 151 14.97 10.37 19.44
C ALA A 151 14.78 9.30 18.34
N THR A 152 13.94 8.28 18.58
CA THR A 152 13.19 7.61 17.52
C THR A 152 11.92 8.44 17.36
N PHE A 153 11.96 9.50 16.56
CA PHE A 153 10.78 10.31 16.26
C PHE A 153 9.88 9.57 15.26
N PHE A 154 9.29 8.46 15.71
CA PHE A 154 7.99 8.01 15.22
C PHE A 154 6.96 8.94 15.87
N THR A 155 6.72 10.10 15.26
CA THR A 155 5.49 10.83 15.56
C THR A 155 4.34 10.16 14.82
N PRO A 156 3.17 10.00 15.45
CA PRO A 156 2.02 9.29 14.86
C PRO A 156 1.50 9.91 13.54
N SER A 157 2.01 11.09 13.17
CA SER A 157 1.67 11.81 11.94
C SER A 157 2.76 11.85 10.86
N ARG A 158 3.93 11.25 11.11
CA ARG A 158 5.06 11.21 10.15
C ARG A 158 5.94 10.00 10.45
N ALA A 159 5.76 8.90 9.72
CA ALA A 159 6.74 7.81 9.67
C ALA A 159 8.03 8.31 9.01
N ARG A 160 8.87 8.96 9.82
CA ARG A 160 10.18 9.49 9.47
C ARG A 160 11.23 8.50 9.90
N ILE A 161 11.93 7.93 8.93
CA ILE A 161 13.12 7.14 9.20
C ILE A 161 14.25 7.84 8.45
N CYS A 162 15.23 8.40 9.16
CA CYS A 162 16.42 8.91 8.50
C CYS A 162 17.16 7.71 7.89
N ALA A 163 17.15 7.56 6.56
CA ALA A 163 18.03 6.56 5.96
C ALA A 163 19.45 7.03 6.06
N TRP A 164 20.24 6.12 6.57
CA TRP A 164 21.67 6.22 6.69
C TRP A 164 22.28 5.17 5.79
N CYS A 165 23.05 5.63 4.81
CA CYS A 165 23.84 4.75 3.98
C CYS A 165 25.15 4.44 4.72
N SER A 166 25.14 3.49 5.66
CA SER A 166 26.39 2.90 6.13
C SER A 166 26.86 1.87 5.11
N ARG A 167 28.10 2.01 4.63
CA ARG A 167 28.80 0.93 3.92
C ARG A 167 28.94 -0.28 4.83
#